data_AF-A0A1Y2U0H4-F1
#
_entry.id   AF-A0A1Y2U0H4-F1
#
_cell.length_a   1.000
_cell.length_b   1.000
_cell.length_c   1.000
_cell.angle_alpha   90.00
_cell.angle_beta   90.00
_cell.angle_gamma   90.00
#
_symmetry.space_group_name_H-M   'P 1'
#
loop_
_entity.id
_entity.type
_entity.pdbx_description
1 polymer ?
#
loop_
_entity_poly.entity_id
_entity_poly.type
_entity_poly.pdbx_seq_one_letter_code
_entity_poly.pdbx_strand_id
1 'polypeptide(L)'
;MKASLFIVSAVYGISCHAALGTRDTSGLKLSDIYGAIETDPQGFVHIGDDGVLRSYGRDEKVVDYARLSPEQLKRAIDSWPNKDEHAHLNEVWDGIDGRDVPHTEALDPPVHLKPRAAGISPNSPDREATEVVKQLENRQVVCLNIDCKTTESCQAMGCPVCGALDSMVKKICLMA
;
A
#
# COMPACT_ATOMS: atom_id res chain seq x y z
N MET A 1 33.10 -52.81 -7.47
CA MET A 1 32.48 -51.70 -8.22
C MET A 1 31.98 -50.69 -7.19
N LYS A 2 32.46 -49.44 -7.24
CA LYS A 2 32.11 -48.34 -6.33
C LYS A 2 30.91 -47.54 -6.87
N ALA A 3 30.32 -46.76 -5.96
CA ALA A 3 29.53 -45.55 -6.13
C ALA A 3 28.01 -45.72 -6.05
N SER A 4 27.24 -44.82 -5.46
CA SER A 4 27.48 -43.73 -4.49
C SER A 4 26.08 -43.29 -4.04
N LEU A 5 25.95 -42.99 -2.75
CA LEU A 5 24.73 -42.47 -2.13
C LEU A 5 24.53 -41.01 -2.54
N PHE A 6 23.43 -40.67 -3.22
CA PHE A 6 23.03 -39.28 -3.46
C PHE A 6 21.94 -38.91 -2.46
N ILE A 7 22.33 -38.21 -1.39
CA ILE A 7 21.38 -37.46 -0.55
C ILE A 7 21.28 -36.07 -1.18
N VAL A 8 20.17 -35.80 -1.87
CA VAL A 8 19.84 -34.45 -2.31
C VAL A 8 19.10 -33.78 -1.15
N SER A 9 19.84 -33.07 -0.30
CA SER A 9 19.23 -32.17 0.69
C SER A 9 18.77 -30.92 -0.03
N ALA A 10 17.47 -30.83 -0.31
CA ALA A 10 16.83 -29.59 -0.73
C ALA A 10 16.80 -28.62 0.45
N VAL A 11 17.80 -27.73 0.52
CA VAL A 11 17.73 -26.57 1.41
C VAL A 11 16.79 -25.58 0.74
N TYR A 12 15.49 -25.66 1.07
CA TYR A 12 14.57 -24.55 0.84
C TYR A 12 15.03 -23.40 1.72
N GLY A 13 15.76 -22.45 1.14
CA GLY A 13 16.10 -21.21 1.82
C GLY A 13 14.81 -20.53 2.27
N ILE A 14 14.61 -20.42 3.58
CA ILE A 14 13.59 -19.55 4.15
C ILE A 14 14.08 -18.12 3.86
N SER A 15 13.66 -17.52 2.75
CA SER A 15 13.75 -16.07 2.63
C SER A 15 12.73 -15.50 3.60
N CYS A 16 13.18 -15.16 4.80
CA CYS A 16 12.38 -14.44 5.77
C CYS A 16 12.25 -13.01 5.24
N HIS A 17 11.28 -12.77 4.36
CA HIS A 17 10.85 -11.42 4.05
C HIS A 17 10.17 -10.91 5.31
N ALA A 18 10.91 -10.14 6.11
CA ALA A 18 10.33 -9.54 7.29
C ALA A 18 9.30 -8.48 6.84
N ALA A 19 8.03 -8.72 7.15
CA ALA A 19 6.93 -7.78 6.96
C ALA A 19 7.29 -6.40 7.51
N LEU A 20 7.01 -5.34 6.75
CA LEU A 20 7.30 -3.96 7.13
C LEU A 20 6.67 -3.60 8.48
N GLY A 21 5.56 -4.24 8.84
CA GLY A 21 4.85 -3.97 10.10
C GLY A 21 5.63 -4.24 11.38
N THR A 22 6.72 -5.01 11.26
CA THR A 22 7.63 -5.34 12.37
C THR A 22 8.87 -4.45 12.40
N ARG A 23 9.06 -3.57 11.40
CA ARG A 23 10.21 -2.68 11.29
C ARG A 23 9.91 -1.30 11.89
N ASP A 24 10.94 -0.65 12.40
CA ASP A 24 10.86 0.76 12.78
C ASP A 24 10.89 1.64 11.52
N THR A 25 9.80 2.35 11.28
CA THR A 25 9.59 3.25 10.14
C THR A 25 9.82 4.72 10.49
N SER A 26 10.20 5.04 11.73
CA SER A 26 10.22 6.42 12.28
C SER A 26 11.16 7.38 11.55
N GLY A 27 12.12 6.87 10.77
CA GLY A 27 13.06 7.68 9.98
C GLY A 27 12.85 7.61 8.46
N LEU A 28 11.89 6.83 7.98
CA LEU A 28 11.65 6.63 6.55
C LEU A 28 10.75 7.73 5.99
N LYS A 29 10.96 8.09 4.71
CA LYS A 29 9.97 8.90 4.01
C LYS A 29 8.75 8.04 3.74
N LEU A 30 7.59 8.66 3.68
CA LEU A 30 6.34 7.98 3.33
C LEU A 30 6.45 7.24 1.98
N SER A 31 7.24 7.79 1.08
CA SER A 31 7.44 7.29 -0.27
C SER A 31 8.34 6.03 -0.29
N ASP A 32 9.36 6.00 0.58
CA ASP A 32 10.14 4.78 0.87
C ASP A 32 9.27 3.68 1.51
N ILE A 33 8.32 4.06 2.37
CA ILE A 33 7.36 3.13 2.98
C ILE A 33 6.46 2.50 1.92
N TYR A 34 5.91 3.30 0.99
CA TYR A 34 5.11 2.76 -0.11
C TYR A 34 5.91 1.83 -1.03
N GLY A 35 7.19 2.11 -1.27
CA GLY A 35 8.06 1.24 -2.06
C GLY A 35 8.47 -0.06 -1.34
N ALA A 36 8.41 -0.09 -0.01
CA ALA A 36 8.90 -1.20 0.80
C ALA A 36 7.81 -2.13 1.36
N ILE A 37 6.54 -1.68 1.40
CA ILE A 37 5.43 -2.47 1.93
C ILE A 37 5.14 -3.68 1.03
N GLU A 38 4.94 -4.86 1.62
CA GLU A 38 4.55 -6.04 0.86
C GLU A 38 3.12 -5.89 0.34
N THR A 39 2.89 -6.28 -0.92
CA THR A 39 1.61 -6.11 -1.60
C THR A 39 1.15 -7.36 -2.32
N ASP A 40 -0.17 -7.52 -2.39
CA ASP A 40 -0.82 -8.41 -3.34
C ASP A 40 -1.03 -7.64 -4.66
N PRO A 41 -0.66 -8.20 -5.83
CA PRO A 41 -0.89 -7.56 -7.12
C PRO A 41 -2.34 -7.13 -7.34
N GLN A 42 -3.30 -7.93 -6.86
CA GLN A 42 -4.74 -7.71 -6.94
C GLN A 42 -5.30 -6.95 -5.72
N GLY A 43 -4.41 -6.56 -4.80
CA GLY A 43 -4.71 -5.81 -3.59
C GLY A 43 -4.55 -4.30 -3.74
N PHE A 44 -4.57 -3.61 -2.60
CA PHE A 44 -4.37 -2.16 -2.48
C PHE A 44 -3.93 -1.82 -1.05
N VAL A 45 -3.42 -0.60 -0.84
CA VAL A 45 -3.09 -0.09 0.48
C VAL A 45 -4.13 0.89 1.00
N HIS A 46 -4.28 1.00 2.31
CA HIS A 46 -5.24 1.88 2.96
C HIS A 46 -4.68 2.44 4.26
N ILE A 47 -4.80 3.75 4.47
CA ILE A 47 -4.46 4.39 5.75
C ILE A 47 -5.76 4.60 6.53
N GLY A 48 -5.91 3.90 7.65
CA GLY A 48 -7.07 4.04 8.54
C GLY A 48 -6.98 5.26 9.46
N ASP A 49 -8.06 5.54 10.18
CA ASP A 49 -8.13 6.64 11.17
C ASP A 49 -7.20 6.43 12.37
N ASP A 50 -6.68 5.22 12.53
CA ASP A 50 -5.66 4.87 13.52
C ASP A 50 -4.23 5.17 13.05
N GLY A 51 -4.05 5.76 11.87
CA GLY A 51 -2.74 6.15 11.36
C GLY A 51 -1.89 4.98 10.86
N VAL A 52 -2.49 3.82 10.60
CA VAL A 52 -1.77 2.64 10.09
C VAL A 52 -2.07 2.46 8.60
N LEU A 53 -1.00 2.41 7.81
CA LEU A 53 -1.03 1.98 6.42
C LEU A 53 -1.13 0.45 6.40
N ARG A 54 -2.19 -0.12 5.84
CA ARG A 54 -2.39 -1.56 5.68
C ARG A 54 -2.39 -1.92 4.22
N SER A 55 -1.67 -2.97 3.86
CA SER A 55 -1.72 -3.61 2.56
C SER A 55 -2.75 -4.74 2.62
N TYR A 56 -3.81 -4.63 1.83
CA TYR A 56 -4.88 -5.62 1.76
C TYR A 56 -4.68 -6.50 0.53
N GLY A 57 -4.81 -7.81 0.74
CA GLY A 57 -4.88 -8.81 -0.32
C GLY A 57 -6.24 -8.81 -1.04
N ARG A 58 -6.35 -9.63 -2.09
CA ARG A 58 -7.62 -9.83 -2.82
C ARG A 58 -8.76 -10.33 -1.93
N ASP A 59 -8.44 -11.07 -0.86
CA ASP A 59 -9.41 -11.63 0.09
C ASP A 59 -9.72 -10.68 1.26
N GLU A 60 -9.37 -9.40 1.14
CA GLU A 60 -9.58 -8.34 2.14
C GLU A 60 -8.86 -8.60 3.47
N LYS A 61 -7.86 -9.49 3.49
CA LYS A 61 -6.97 -9.66 4.64
C LYS A 61 -5.76 -8.75 4.53
N VAL A 62 -5.27 -8.29 5.68
CA VAL A 62 -4.01 -7.54 5.75
C VAL A 62 -2.85 -8.50 5.48
N VAL A 63 -2.04 -8.21 4.47
CA VAL A 63 -0.82 -8.96 4.13
C VAL A 63 0.43 -8.32 4.73
N ASP A 64 0.44 -7.00 4.90
CA ASP A 64 1.49 -6.25 5.59
C ASP A 64 0.93 -4.91 6.07
N TYR A 65 1.66 -4.20 6.92
CA TYR A 65 1.28 -2.89 7.40
C TYR A 65 2.50 -2.01 7.70
N ALA A 66 2.29 -0.71 7.84
CA ALA A 66 3.27 0.25 8.35
C ALA A 66 2.57 1.21 9.30
N ARG A 67 3.17 1.41 10.47
CA ARG A 67 2.69 2.37 11.46
C ARG A 67 3.28 3.73 11.12
N LEU A 68 2.42 4.72 10.89
CA LEU A 68 2.85 6.04 10.42
C LEU A 68 2.94 7.01 11.60
N SER A 69 3.99 7.83 11.59
CA SER A 69 4.09 8.97 12.51
C SER A 69 3.15 10.10 12.10
N PRO A 70 2.84 11.06 13.00
CA PRO A 70 2.06 12.24 12.67
C PRO A 70 2.63 13.02 11.46
N GLU A 71 3.96 13.09 11.34
CA GLU A 71 4.62 13.73 10.20
C GLU A 71 4.38 12.97 8.90
N GLN A 72 4.40 11.63 8.93
CA GLN A 72 4.11 10.80 7.76
C GLN A 72 2.65 10.92 7.35
N LEU A 73 1.71 10.96 8.31
CA LEU A 73 0.29 11.22 8.04
C LEU A 73 0.09 12.59 7.39
N LYS A 74 0.72 13.64 7.92
CA LYS A 74 0.69 14.98 7.30
C LYS A 74 1.19 14.94 5.85
N ARG A 75 2.27 14.19 5.58
CA ARG A 75 2.78 14.03 4.20
C ARG A 75 1.82 13.26 3.30
N ALA A 76 1.06 12.31 3.85
CA ALA A 76 0.00 11.61 3.11
C ALA A 76 -1.09 12.59 2.69
N ILE A 77 -1.54 13.46 3.61
CA ILE A 77 -2.49 14.54 3.31
C ILE A 77 -1.92 15.45 2.23
N ASP A 78 -0.73 16.04 2.44
CA ASP A 78 -0.12 17.01 1.52
C ASP A 78 -0.02 16.47 0.07
N SER A 79 0.30 15.18 -0.05
CA SER A 79 0.46 14.48 -1.33
C SER A 79 -0.88 14.06 -1.96
N TRP A 80 -1.97 14.03 -1.19
CA TRP A 80 -3.29 13.66 -1.69
C TRP A 80 -3.81 14.74 -2.68
N PRO A 81 -4.29 14.34 -3.87
CA PRO A 81 -4.63 15.28 -4.94
C PRO A 81 -5.94 16.04 -4.67
N ASN A 82 -6.92 15.41 -4.02
CA ASN A 82 -8.20 16.06 -3.73
C ASN A 82 -8.07 16.95 -2.50
N LYS A 83 -7.97 18.27 -2.71
CA LYS A 83 -7.78 19.25 -1.63
C LYS A 83 -9.03 19.46 -0.78
N ASP A 84 -10.22 19.15 -1.31
CA ASP A 84 -11.47 19.27 -0.54
C ASP A 84 -11.52 18.25 0.61
N GLU A 85 -10.81 17.14 0.47
CA GLU A 85 -10.71 16.08 1.48
C GLU A 85 -9.63 16.37 2.55
N HIS A 86 -8.77 17.37 2.33
CA HIS A 86 -7.67 17.67 3.26
C HIS A 86 -8.16 18.10 4.63
N ALA A 87 -9.22 18.91 4.69
CA ALA A 87 -9.76 19.39 5.97
C ALA A 87 -10.23 18.21 6.84
N HIS A 88 -10.97 17.29 6.23
CA HIS A 88 -11.43 16.06 6.86
C HIS A 88 -10.26 15.18 7.33
N LEU A 89 -9.27 14.94 6.46
CA LEU A 89 -8.09 14.14 6.81
C LEU A 89 -7.28 14.75 7.97
N ASN A 90 -7.15 16.08 8.00
CA ASN A 90 -6.47 16.75 9.12
C ASN A 90 -7.28 16.61 10.42
N GLU A 91 -8.62 16.61 10.35
CA GLU A 91 -9.48 16.43 11.53
C GLU A 91 -9.38 14.99 12.08
N VAL A 92 -9.51 13.97 11.23
CA VAL A 92 -9.49 12.57 11.68
C VAL A 92 -8.11 12.11 12.16
N TRP A 93 -7.03 12.71 11.64
CA TRP A 93 -5.66 12.36 12.03
C TRP A 93 -5.02 13.35 13.01
N ASP A 94 -5.76 14.32 13.54
CA ASP A 94 -5.23 15.23 14.55
C ASP A 94 -4.86 14.47 15.83
N GLY A 95 -3.60 14.60 16.25
CA GLY A 95 -3.08 13.90 17.43
C GLY A 95 -2.96 12.37 17.28
N ILE A 96 -3.17 11.80 16.09
CA ILE A 96 -3.03 10.36 15.85
C ILE A 96 -1.57 9.99 15.60
N ASP A 97 -1.09 8.96 16.29
CA ASP A 97 0.20 8.31 16.05
C ASP A 97 0.00 6.81 15.86
N GLY A 98 0.15 6.33 14.62
CA GLY A 98 -0.06 4.92 14.30
C GLY A 98 0.96 3.99 14.97
N ARG A 99 2.07 4.53 15.51
CA ARG A 99 3.08 3.73 16.22
C ARG A 99 2.57 3.18 17.55
N ASP A 100 1.53 3.79 18.11
CA ASP A 100 0.86 3.33 19.34
C ASP A 100 -0.07 2.13 19.09
N VAL A 101 -0.39 1.83 17.82
CA VAL A 101 -1.25 0.69 17.47
C VAL A 101 -0.51 -0.64 17.67
N PRO A 102 -1.07 -1.60 18.40
CA PRO A 102 -0.45 -2.91 18.60
C PRO A 102 -0.48 -3.76 17.33
N HIS A 103 0.50 -4.65 17.20
CA HIS A 103 0.63 -5.55 16.04
C HIS A 103 -0.65 -6.31 15.69
N THR A 104 -1.38 -6.78 16.71
CA THR A 104 -2.63 -7.55 16.53
C THR A 104 -3.72 -6.73 15.87
N GLU A 105 -3.89 -5.46 16.24
CA GLU A 105 -4.88 -4.56 15.65
C GLU A 105 -4.42 -4.02 14.28
N ALA A 106 -3.11 -3.96 14.05
CA ALA A 106 -2.58 -3.63 12.74
C ALA A 106 -2.92 -4.71 11.69
N LEU A 107 -2.84 -5.99 12.06
CA LEU A 107 -3.18 -7.12 11.18
C LEU A 107 -4.67 -7.44 11.09
N ASP A 108 -5.42 -7.22 12.16
CA ASP A 108 -6.89 -7.40 12.17
C ASP A 108 -7.57 -6.15 12.73
N PRO A 109 -7.71 -5.09 11.91
CA PRO A 109 -8.36 -3.87 12.36
C PRO A 109 -9.83 -4.09 12.71
N PRO A 110 -10.37 -3.38 13.70
CA PRO A 110 -11.81 -3.33 13.94
C PRO A 110 -12.55 -2.83 12.69
N VAL A 111 -13.82 -3.25 12.55
CA VAL A 111 -14.62 -3.01 11.33
C VAL A 111 -14.68 -1.54 10.90
N HIS A 112 -14.68 -0.60 11.84
CA HIS A 112 -14.74 0.83 11.53
C HIS A 112 -13.43 1.40 10.95
N LEU A 113 -12.31 0.69 11.10
CA LEU A 113 -11.01 1.04 10.49
C LEU A 113 -10.75 0.27 9.19
N LYS A 114 -11.63 -0.66 8.81
CA LYS A 114 -11.52 -1.34 7.53
C LYS A 114 -11.92 -0.38 6.41
N PRO A 115 -11.27 -0.45 5.24
CA PRO A 115 -11.66 0.36 4.11
C PRO A 115 -13.14 0.11 3.82
N ARG A 116 -13.89 1.19 3.61
CA ARG A 116 -15.26 1.07 3.12
C ARG A 116 -15.19 0.23 1.85
N ALA A 117 -16.04 -0.80 1.73
CA ALA A 117 -16.07 -1.69 0.58
C ALA A 117 -16.32 -0.88 -0.71
N ALA A 118 -15.25 -0.34 -1.29
CA ALA A 118 -15.20 0.24 -2.60
C ALA A 118 -15.24 -0.96 -3.52
N GLY A 119 -16.47 -1.33 -3.91
CA GLY A 119 -16.77 -2.54 -4.62
C GLY A 119 -15.72 -2.84 -5.67
N ILE A 120 -15.13 -4.03 -5.58
CA ILE A 120 -14.54 -4.71 -6.73
C ILE A 120 -15.73 -4.96 -7.68
N SER A 121 -16.20 -3.93 -8.37
CA SER A 121 -17.15 -4.09 -9.47
C SER A 121 -16.34 -4.50 -10.67
N PRO A 122 -16.54 -5.72 -11.22
CA PRO A 122 -15.77 -6.21 -12.36
C PRO A 122 -15.94 -5.38 -13.65
N ASN A 123 -16.85 -4.40 -13.66
CA ASN A 123 -17.42 -3.82 -14.89
C ASN A 123 -17.24 -2.31 -15.06
N SER A 124 -16.40 -1.60 -14.30
CA SER A 124 -16.01 -0.25 -14.74
C SER A 124 -14.91 -0.38 -15.79
N PRO A 125 -15.05 0.21 -16.99
CA PRO A 125 -14.07 0.07 -18.05
C PRO A 125 -12.73 0.57 -17.53
N ASP A 126 -11.75 -0.32 -17.50
CA ASP A 126 -10.36 0.04 -17.31
C ASP A 126 -10.08 1.06 -18.41
N ARG A 127 -9.84 2.32 -18.03
CA ARG A 127 -9.40 3.31 -19.01
C ARG A 127 -8.06 2.82 -19.50
N GLU A 128 -8.12 2.21 -20.67
CA GLU A 128 -7.06 1.59 -21.44
C GLU A 128 -5.73 2.34 -21.22
N ALA A 129 -4.88 1.78 -20.36
CA ALA A 129 -3.55 2.28 -20.08
C ALA A 129 -2.60 2.15 -21.29
N THR A 130 -3.11 1.68 -22.44
CA THR A 130 -2.32 1.25 -23.59
C THR A 130 -1.78 2.44 -24.42
N GLU A 131 -2.37 3.63 -24.35
CA GLU A 131 -1.97 4.75 -25.22
C GLU A 131 -0.97 5.74 -24.60
N VAL A 132 -0.70 5.64 -23.29
CA VAL A 132 0.26 6.55 -22.59
C VAL A 132 1.70 6.01 -22.62
N VAL A 133 1.88 4.69 -22.81
CA VAL A 133 3.18 4.01 -22.62
C VAL A 133 4.23 4.40 -23.66
N LYS A 134 3.84 4.93 -24.83
CA LYS A 134 4.81 5.30 -25.90
C LYS A 134 5.49 6.67 -25.74
N GLN A 135 5.17 7.47 -24.71
CA GLN A 135 5.75 8.81 -24.52
C GLN A 135 6.65 8.95 -23.28
N LEU A 136 6.94 7.86 -22.56
CA LEU A 136 7.56 7.92 -21.22
C LEU A 136 9.07 7.70 -21.17
N GLU A 137 9.77 7.59 -22.30
CA GLU A 137 11.24 7.45 -22.28
C GLU A 137 11.97 8.69 -21.72
N ASN A 138 11.26 9.81 -21.49
CA ASN A 138 11.87 11.02 -20.91
C ASN A 138 10.92 11.88 -20.05
N ARG A 139 9.78 11.34 -19.58
CA ARG A 139 8.88 12.05 -18.67
C ARG A 139 8.88 11.36 -17.31
N GLN A 140 9.28 12.09 -16.28
CA GLN A 140 9.12 11.69 -14.89
C GLN A 140 7.66 11.27 -14.66
N VAL A 141 7.40 9.99 -14.43
CA VAL A 141 6.05 9.49 -14.16
C VAL A 141 5.59 10.11 -12.85
N VAL A 142 4.55 10.93 -12.92
CA VAL A 142 3.92 11.50 -11.73
C VAL A 142 2.83 10.54 -11.27
N CYS A 143 3.10 9.81 -10.20
CA CYS A 143 2.18 8.86 -9.57
C CYS A 143 1.11 9.56 -8.72
N LEU A 144 0.46 10.59 -9.27
CA LEU A 144 -0.59 11.34 -8.57
C LEU A 144 -1.80 11.49 -9.49
N ASN A 145 -2.99 11.38 -8.89
CA ASN A 145 -4.26 11.55 -9.59
C ASN A 145 -4.51 10.54 -10.72
N ILE A 146 -3.93 9.34 -10.59
CA ILE A 146 -4.20 8.21 -11.49
C ILE A 146 -5.06 7.21 -10.72
N ASP A 147 -6.32 7.07 -11.13
CA ASP A 147 -7.26 6.15 -10.49
C ASP A 147 -6.81 4.70 -10.69
N CYS A 148 -6.95 3.89 -9.64
CA CYS A 148 -6.54 2.50 -9.66
C CYS A 148 -7.55 1.62 -8.95
N LYS A 149 -7.52 0.33 -9.28
CA LYS A 149 -8.26 -0.71 -8.55
C LYS A 149 -7.32 -1.63 -7.78
N THR A 150 -6.18 -1.93 -8.39
CA THR A 150 -5.20 -2.91 -7.92
C THR A 150 -3.80 -2.32 -7.93
N THR A 151 -2.94 -2.78 -7.04
CA THR A 151 -1.52 -2.39 -7.00
C THR A 151 -0.79 -2.71 -8.31
N GLU A 152 -1.11 -3.84 -8.97
CA GLU A 152 -0.52 -4.22 -10.27
C GLU A 152 -0.74 -3.14 -11.34
N SER A 153 -1.91 -2.48 -11.36
CA SER A 153 -2.18 -1.41 -12.33
C SER A 153 -1.23 -0.22 -12.16
N CYS A 154 -0.91 0.15 -10.92
CA CYS A 154 0.05 1.20 -10.60
C CYS A 154 1.49 0.79 -10.91
N GLN A 155 1.85 -0.45 -10.57
CA GLN A 155 3.19 -0.97 -10.83
C GLN A 155 3.51 -1.07 -12.31
N ALA A 156 2.53 -1.40 -13.15
CA ALA A 156 2.67 -1.37 -14.61
C ALA A 156 3.02 0.03 -15.17
N MET A 157 2.69 1.09 -14.42
CA MET A 157 3.03 2.48 -14.76
C MET A 157 4.31 2.97 -14.04
N GLY A 158 4.94 2.15 -13.20
CA GLY A 158 6.12 2.52 -12.41
C GLY A 158 5.79 3.19 -11.07
N CYS A 159 4.54 3.10 -10.61
CA CYS A 159 4.12 3.59 -9.31
C CYS A 159 4.06 2.44 -8.28
N PRO A 160 4.50 2.64 -7.02
CA PRO A 160 4.67 1.56 -6.05
C PRO A 160 3.37 0.83 -5.71
N VAL A 161 2.29 1.58 -5.40
CA VAL A 161 1.06 1.03 -4.83
C VAL A 161 -0.18 1.77 -5.29
N CYS A 162 -1.30 1.06 -5.30
CA CYS A 162 -2.65 1.62 -5.38
C CYS A 162 -3.18 1.85 -3.97
N GLY A 163 -3.66 3.04 -3.61
CA GLY A 163 -4.11 3.29 -2.23
C GLY A 163 -5.24 4.28 -2.04
N ALA A 164 -5.89 4.17 -0.88
CA ALA A 164 -6.95 5.06 -0.38
C ALA A 164 -6.63 5.56 1.03
N LEU A 165 -7.23 6.70 1.40
CA LEU A 165 -7.12 7.30 2.74
C LEU A 165 -8.49 7.26 3.43
N ASP A 166 -8.52 6.93 4.72
CA ASP A 166 -9.73 6.87 5.56
C ASP A 166 -10.89 6.14 4.83
N SER A 167 -12.05 6.76 4.69
CA SER A 167 -13.29 6.15 4.25
C SER A 167 -13.56 6.47 2.78
N MET A 168 -12.53 6.97 2.08
CA MET A 168 -12.62 7.35 0.68
C MET A 168 -12.80 6.12 -0.19
N VAL A 169 -13.81 6.16 -1.05
CA VAL A 169 -14.09 5.09 -2.02
C VAL A 169 -13.05 5.11 -3.15
N LYS A 170 -12.47 6.28 -3.42
CA LYS A 170 -11.51 6.49 -4.50
C LYS A 170 -10.12 6.00 -4.10
N LYS A 171 -9.51 5.19 -4.95
CA LYS A 171 -8.11 4.78 -4.86
C LYS A 171 -7.31 5.40 -5.99
N ILE A 172 -6.07 5.78 -5.71
CA ILE A 172 -5.13 6.33 -6.69
C ILE A 172 -3.76 5.67 -6.57
N CYS A 173 -2.97 5.69 -7.63
CA CYS A 173 -1.56 5.37 -7.53
C CYS A 173 -0.87 6.39 -6.63
N LEU A 174 -0.04 5.90 -5.70
CA LEU A 174 0.75 6.70 -4.76
C LEU A 174 2.22 6.72 -5.19
N MET A 175 2.96 7.75 -4.77
CA MET A 175 4.33 8.02 -5.20
C MET A 175 5.39 7.42 -4.27
N ALA A 176 6.47 6.88 -4.84
CA ALA A 176 7.70 6.47 -4.12
C ALA A 176 8.72 7.61 -3.96
#